data_AF-A0A1I7UVL1-F1
#
_entry.id   AF-A0A1I7UVL1-F1
#
_cell.length_a   1.000
_cell.length_b   1.000
_cell.length_c   1.000
_cell.angle_alpha   90.00
_cell.angle_beta   90.00
_cell.angle_gamma   90.00
#
_symmetry.space_group_name_H-M   'P 1'
#
loop_
_entity.id
_entity.type
_entity.pdbx_description
1 polymer ?
#
loop_
_entity_poly.entity_id
_entity_poly.type
_entity_poly.pdbx_seq_one_letter_code
_entity_poly.pdbx_strand_id
1 'polypeptide(L)'
;MDSMIWIWLIYGSFSVALSIAVFTILTCHSKFKPLFYRLVQMDMFMAYHIQCASLILKCVFRYTYAKYPFASEIWKKRFVLIIFATISYSILVTIPFCFASKTMASRLGFYAIMMNFETVFYFVLTMWIGYLTHLSLKSRSIHFLKSMRQLNYYLFSDIAIHLILLFGVMIPMVICYHWPHDTKKYILIFVLDVRKGPSECRICNRPAHGHHCGVATCKGCKTFFRRMCVSSTEVECKLNNDCFDLTKRSEWFFI
;
A
#
# COMPACT_ATOMS: atom_id res chain seq x y z
N MET A 1 -10.99 8.98 -30.36
CA MET A 1 -10.27 9.75 -29.32
C MET A 1 -11.11 9.81 -28.05
N ASP A 2 -12.39 10.21 -28.16
CA ASP A 2 -13.32 10.25 -27.01
C ASP A 2 -13.43 8.90 -26.28
N SER A 3 -13.64 7.77 -26.97
CA SER A 3 -13.76 6.46 -26.32
C SER A 3 -12.49 5.99 -25.60
N MET A 4 -11.30 6.28 -26.15
CA MET A 4 -10.03 5.95 -25.52
C MET A 4 -9.78 6.81 -24.27
N ILE A 5 -10.14 8.09 -24.33
CA ILE A 5 -10.09 8.98 -23.18
C ILE A 5 -11.04 8.44 -22.11
N TRP A 6 -12.29 8.12 -22.45
CA TRP A 6 -13.27 7.56 -21.51
C TRP A 6 -12.78 6.29 -20.78
N ILE A 7 -12.21 5.34 -21.52
CA ILE A 7 -11.64 4.12 -20.93
C ILE A 7 -10.53 4.47 -19.94
N TRP A 8 -9.64 5.39 -20.32
CA TRP A 8 -8.57 5.87 -19.43
C TRP A 8 -9.13 6.60 -18.20
N LEU A 9 -10.21 7.38 -18.35
CA LEU A 9 -10.82 8.14 -17.26
C LEU A 9 -11.49 7.26 -16.20
N ILE A 10 -11.92 6.04 -16.56
CA ILE A 10 -12.64 5.12 -15.66
C ILE A 10 -11.71 4.05 -15.09
N TYR A 11 -10.65 3.68 -15.83
CA TYR A 11 -9.75 2.59 -15.47
C TYR A 11 -9.14 2.76 -14.07
N GLY A 12 -8.67 3.97 -13.74
CA GLY A 12 -8.07 4.25 -12.43
C GLY A 12 -9.04 3.96 -11.29
N SER A 13 -10.26 4.49 -11.35
CA SER A 13 -11.29 4.31 -10.30
C SER A 13 -11.71 2.85 -10.14
N PHE A 14 -11.87 2.13 -11.26
CA PHE A 14 -12.18 0.70 -11.25
C PHE A 14 -11.05 -0.14 -10.65
N SER A 15 -9.80 0.15 -11.04
CA SER A 15 -8.61 -0.53 -10.53
C SER A 15 -8.53 -0.40 -9.01
N VAL A 16 -8.61 0.81 -8.45
CA VAL A 16 -8.56 1.02 -6.99
C VAL A 16 -9.69 0.29 -6.26
N ALA A 17 -10.93 0.35 -6.76
CA ALA A 17 -12.06 -0.35 -6.14
C ALA A 17 -11.84 -1.87 -6.13
N LEU A 18 -11.32 -2.43 -7.23
CA LEU A 18 -10.99 -3.85 -7.33
C LEU A 18 -9.85 -4.22 -6.37
N SER A 19 -8.78 -3.42 -6.29
CA SER A 19 -7.65 -3.66 -5.39
C SER A 19 -8.09 -3.65 -3.92
N ILE A 20 -8.96 -2.71 -3.52
CA ILE A 20 -9.53 -2.65 -2.16
C ILE A 20 -10.37 -3.89 -1.86
N ALA A 21 -11.22 -4.32 -2.81
CA ALA A 21 -12.05 -5.52 -2.64
C ALA A 21 -11.19 -6.78 -2.50
N VAL A 22 -10.20 -6.97 -3.39
CA VAL A 22 -9.25 -8.09 -3.34
C VAL A 22 -8.47 -8.06 -2.03
N PHE A 23 -7.95 -6.89 -1.64
CA PHE A 23 -7.23 -6.74 -0.39
C PHE A 23 -8.07 -7.15 0.82
N THR A 24 -9.31 -6.70 0.89
CA THR A 24 -10.25 -7.05 1.96
C THR A 24 -10.49 -8.57 2.03
N ILE A 25 -10.75 -9.20 0.88
CA ILE A 25 -10.94 -10.66 0.81
C ILE A 25 -9.70 -11.41 1.33
N LEU A 26 -8.51 -10.95 0.96
CA LEU A 26 -7.26 -11.58 1.39
C LEU A 26 -7.06 -11.48 2.89
N THR A 27 -7.30 -10.30 3.48
CA THR A 27 -7.14 -10.09 4.92
C THR A 27 -8.07 -10.98 5.76
N CYS A 28 -9.23 -11.36 5.21
CA CYS A 28 -10.15 -12.31 5.85
C CYS A 28 -9.69 -13.77 5.75
N HIS A 29 -8.71 -14.10 4.90
CA HIS A 29 -8.25 -15.46 4.66
C HIS A 29 -6.78 -15.68 5.07
N SER A 30 -6.54 -16.43 6.15
CA SER A 30 -5.21 -16.71 6.70
C SER A 30 -4.28 -17.55 5.81
N LYS A 31 -4.76 -18.03 4.66
CA LYS A 31 -4.02 -18.93 3.74
C LYS A 31 -3.08 -18.22 2.77
N PHE A 32 -3.18 -16.89 2.60
CA PHE A 32 -2.41 -16.19 1.57
C PHE A 32 -0.96 -15.87 1.97
N LYS A 33 -0.06 -15.94 0.98
CA LYS A 33 1.39 -15.69 1.16
C LYS A 33 1.67 -14.18 1.27
N PRO A 34 2.67 -13.75 2.08
CA PRO A 34 3.07 -12.34 2.20
C PRO A 34 3.44 -11.66 0.87
N LEU A 35 3.87 -12.44 -0.14
CA LEU A 35 4.15 -11.94 -1.48
C LEU A 35 2.88 -11.38 -2.17
N PHE A 36 1.72 -12.00 -1.93
CA PHE A 36 0.46 -11.59 -2.56
C PHE A 36 -0.02 -10.24 -2.02
N TYR A 37 0.11 -10.01 -0.71
CA TYR A 37 -0.18 -8.71 -0.10
C TYR A 37 0.70 -7.59 -0.66
N ARG A 38 1.99 -7.86 -0.91
CA ARG A 38 2.88 -6.88 -1.54
C ARG A 38 2.48 -6.54 -2.97
N LEU A 39 2.01 -7.51 -3.74
CA LEU A 39 1.53 -7.27 -5.11
C LEU A 39 0.26 -6.41 -5.11
N VAL A 40 -0.69 -6.69 -4.21
CA VAL A 40 -1.92 -5.88 -4.10
C VAL A 40 -1.61 -4.47 -3.59
N GLN A 41 -0.67 -4.34 -2.66
CA GLN A 41 -0.23 -3.04 -2.18
C GLN A 41 0.49 -2.23 -3.29
N MET A 42 1.33 -2.87 -4.10
CA MET A 42 1.96 -2.25 -5.27
C MET A 42 0.89 -1.77 -6.26
N ASP A 43 -0.09 -2.61 -6.56
CA ASP A 43 -1.20 -2.28 -7.46
C ASP A 43 -1.99 -1.07 -6.94
N MET A 44 -2.31 -1.04 -5.64
CA MET A 44 -3.02 0.09 -5.02
C MET A 44 -2.24 1.41 -5.14
N PHE A 45 -0.92 1.41 -4.88
CA PHE A 45 -0.10 2.62 -5.04
C PHE A 45 0.02 3.06 -6.49
N MET A 46 0.29 2.12 -7.40
CA MET A 46 0.39 2.41 -8.83
C MET A 46 -0.93 2.98 -9.37
N ALA A 47 -2.06 2.40 -8.97
CA ALA A 47 -3.39 2.87 -9.36
C ALA A 47 -3.68 4.28 -8.82
N TYR A 48 -3.27 4.57 -7.57
CA TYR A 48 -3.35 5.91 -6.99
C TYR A 48 -2.52 6.94 -7.79
N HIS A 49 -1.27 6.63 -8.14
CA HIS A 49 -0.43 7.53 -8.94
C HIS A 49 -0.99 7.77 -10.33
N ILE A 50 -1.53 6.72 -10.98
CA ILE A 50 -2.21 6.83 -12.27
C ILE A 50 -3.45 7.73 -12.16
N GLN A 51 -4.25 7.59 -11.10
CA GLN A 51 -5.42 8.45 -10.86
C GLN A 51 -5.03 9.93 -10.69
N CYS A 52 -4.03 10.22 -9.86
CA CYS A 52 -3.57 11.58 -9.60
C CYS A 52 -3.02 12.25 -10.86
N ALA A 53 -2.18 11.53 -11.62
CA ALA A 53 -1.65 12.04 -12.88
C ALA A 53 -2.76 12.22 -13.92
N SER A 54 -3.74 11.32 -13.97
CA SER A 54 -4.92 11.44 -14.84
C SER A 54 -5.78 12.65 -14.48
N LEU A 55 -5.91 12.99 -13.20
CA LEU A 55 -6.63 14.17 -12.73
C LEU A 55 -5.97 15.46 -13.22
N ILE A 56 -4.64 15.60 -13.04
CA ILE A 56 -3.89 16.73 -13.63
C ILE A 56 -4.14 16.76 -15.14
N LEU A 57 -4.02 15.61 -15.81
CA LEU A 57 -4.10 15.55 -17.25
C LEU A 57 -5.48 16.00 -17.77
N LYS A 58 -6.56 15.63 -17.08
CA LYS A 58 -7.93 16.13 -17.33
C LYS A 58 -7.98 17.66 -17.21
N CYS A 59 -7.37 18.23 -16.18
CA CYS A 59 -7.28 19.68 -15.98
C CYS A 59 -6.47 20.38 -17.09
N VAL A 60 -5.30 19.85 -17.45
CA VAL A 60 -4.44 20.42 -18.51
C VAL A 60 -5.14 20.32 -19.87
N PHE A 61 -5.78 19.20 -20.16
CA PHE A 61 -6.60 19.01 -21.36
C PHE A 61 -7.69 20.08 -21.44
N ARG A 62 -8.43 20.27 -20.35
CA ARG A 62 -9.50 21.27 -20.27
C ARG A 62 -8.96 22.69 -20.46
N TYR A 63 -7.88 23.04 -19.78
CA TYR A 63 -7.25 24.36 -19.90
C TYR A 63 -6.77 24.63 -21.33
N THR A 64 -6.06 23.68 -21.94
CA THR A 64 -5.54 23.84 -23.30
C THR A 64 -6.66 23.99 -24.33
N TYR A 65 -7.77 23.24 -24.20
CA TYR A 65 -8.95 23.43 -25.04
C TYR A 65 -9.62 24.79 -24.84
N ALA A 66 -9.68 25.29 -23.60
CA ALA A 66 -10.24 26.62 -23.34
C ALA A 66 -9.37 27.73 -23.94
N LYS A 67 -8.04 27.60 -23.84
CA LYS A 67 -7.08 28.63 -24.23
C LYS A 67 -6.72 28.61 -25.70
N TYR A 68 -6.45 27.44 -26.29
CA TYR A 68 -5.88 27.32 -27.64
C TYR A 68 -6.88 26.73 -28.63
N PRO A 69 -7.13 27.38 -29.79
CA PRO A 69 -8.10 26.90 -30.77
C PRO A 69 -7.65 25.60 -31.50
N PHE A 70 -6.34 25.35 -31.59
CA PHE A 70 -5.74 24.15 -32.21
C PHE A 70 -5.39 23.05 -31.19
N ALA A 71 -5.95 23.11 -29.98
CA ALA A 71 -5.65 22.13 -28.93
C ALA A 71 -5.92 20.69 -29.37
N SER A 72 -6.99 20.45 -30.13
CA SER A 72 -7.36 19.11 -30.61
C SER A 72 -6.25 18.42 -31.41
N GLU A 73 -5.53 19.16 -32.25
CA GLU A 73 -4.42 18.60 -33.03
C GLU A 73 -3.21 18.24 -32.16
N ILE A 74 -2.89 19.11 -31.19
CA ILE A 74 -1.79 18.87 -30.24
C ILE A 74 -2.05 17.57 -29.49
N TRP A 75 -3.25 17.44 -28.92
CA TRP A 75 -3.62 16.25 -28.17
C TRP A 75 -3.63 15.02 -29.05
N LYS A 76 -4.21 15.08 -30.25
CA LYS A 76 -4.20 13.93 -31.17
C LYS A 76 -2.79 13.43 -31.49
N LYS A 77 -1.82 14.34 -31.69
CA LYS A 77 -0.41 13.99 -31.99
C LYS A 77 0.37 13.47 -30.77
N ARG A 78 0.07 13.97 -29.57
CA ARG A 78 0.88 13.69 -28.36
C ARG A 78 0.22 12.75 -27.35
N PHE A 79 -1.05 12.40 -27.52
CA PHE A 79 -1.83 11.65 -26.51
C PHE A 79 -1.19 10.32 -26.10
N VAL A 80 -0.72 9.53 -27.07
CA VAL A 80 -0.09 8.23 -26.78
C VAL A 80 1.21 8.40 -25.97
N LEU A 81 2.03 9.38 -26.34
CA LEU A 81 3.26 9.70 -25.62
C LEU A 81 2.97 10.14 -24.18
N ILE A 82 1.92 10.95 -24.00
CA ILE A 82 1.47 11.42 -22.68
C ILE A 82 1.00 10.25 -21.82
N ILE A 83 0.21 9.32 -22.36
CA ILE A 83 -0.21 8.11 -21.64
C ILE A 83 1.00 7.28 -21.24
N PHE A 84 1.91 7.02 -22.18
CA PHE A 84 3.10 6.23 -21.92
C PHE A 84 3.99 6.87 -20.83
N ALA A 85 4.18 8.19 -20.90
CA ALA A 85 4.91 8.93 -19.87
C ALA A 85 4.22 8.86 -18.51
N THR A 86 2.88 8.94 -18.47
CA THR A 86 2.09 8.85 -17.24
C THR A 86 2.22 7.47 -16.58
N ILE A 87 2.12 6.40 -17.38
CA ILE A 87 2.31 5.03 -16.90
C ILE A 87 3.74 4.84 -16.40
N SER A 88 4.73 5.27 -17.19
CA SER A 88 6.15 5.13 -16.84
C SER A 88 6.49 5.87 -15.55
N TYR A 89 6.01 7.11 -15.39
CA TYR A 89 6.13 7.88 -14.15
C TYR A 89 5.51 7.13 -12.97
N SER A 90 4.29 6.64 -13.11
CA SER A 90 3.57 5.93 -12.03
C SER A 90 4.32 4.67 -11.61
N ILE A 91 4.88 3.91 -12.56
CA ILE A 91 5.72 2.74 -12.28
C ILE A 91 6.99 3.16 -11.54
N LEU A 92 7.72 4.16 -12.04
CA LEU A 92 8.99 4.61 -11.46
C LEU A 92 8.82 5.10 -10.02
N VAL A 93 7.76 5.86 -9.74
CA VAL A 93 7.44 6.34 -8.39
C VAL A 93 7.00 5.19 -7.49
N THR A 94 6.40 4.13 -8.03
CA THR A 94 5.98 2.94 -7.26
C THR A 94 7.16 2.00 -6.92
N ILE A 95 8.23 1.96 -7.71
CA ILE A 95 9.38 1.05 -7.51
C ILE A 95 9.98 1.10 -6.09
N PRO A 96 10.27 2.27 -5.49
CA PRO A 96 10.78 2.36 -4.13
C PRO A 96 9.92 1.64 -3.07
N PHE A 97 8.61 1.50 -3.33
CA PHE A 97 7.68 0.81 -2.44
C PHE A 97 7.82 -0.72 -2.52
N CYS A 98 8.22 -1.27 -3.67
CA CYS A 98 8.42 -2.72 -3.86
C CYS A 98 9.64 -3.27 -3.12
N PHE A 99 10.70 -2.46 -3.01
CA PHE A 99 12.01 -2.88 -2.51
C PHE A 99 12.32 -2.42 -1.07
N ALA A 100 11.40 -1.71 -0.42
CA ALA A 100 11.58 -1.27 0.97
C ALA A 100 11.64 -2.46 1.94
N SER A 101 12.86 -2.79 2.40
CA SER A 101 13.15 -3.94 3.28
C SER A 101 13.27 -3.54 4.76
N LYS A 102 12.45 -4.21 5.59
CA LYS A 102 12.66 -4.63 7.00
C LYS A 102 12.68 -3.64 8.17
N THR A 103 12.64 -2.31 8.00
CA THR A 103 12.40 -1.38 9.14
C THR A 103 11.03 -0.72 9.01
N MET A 104 9.98 -1.41 9.50
CA MET A 104 8.60 -1.20 9.05
C MET A 104 7.82 -0.04 9.69
N ALA A 105 8.12 0.39 10.92
CA ALA A 105 7.27 1.39 11.60
C ALA A 105 7.62 2.84 11.25
N SER A 106 8.91 3.20 11.19
CA SER A 106 9.34 4.57 10.87
C SER A 106 9.18 4.92 9.39
N ARG A 107 9.35 3.94 8.50
CA ARG A 107 9.21 4.14 7.05
C ARG A 107 7.75 4.29 6.62
N LEU A 108 6.80 3.61 7.27
CA LEU A 108 5.37 3.74 6.96
C LEU A 108 4.86 5.16 7.20
N GLY A 109 5.31 5.79 8.30
CA GLY A 109 5.05 7.21 8.57
C GLY A 109 5.64 8.11 7.47
N PHE A 110 6.89 7.89 7.08
CA PHE A 110 7.51 8.65 5.99
C PHE A 110 6.74 8.54 4.66
N TYR A 111 6.32 7.33 4.28
CA TYR A 111 5.58 7.13 3.02
C TYR A 111 4.18 7.76 3.07
N ALA A 112 3.45 7.59 4.17
CA ALA A 112 2.16 8.24 4.34
C ALA A 112 2.31 9.78 4.29
N ILE A 113 3.37 10.32 4.89
CA ILE A 113 3.70 11.76 4.80
C ILE A 113 3.99 12.17 3.35
N MET A 114 4.86 11.44 2.65
CA MET A 114 5.20 11.74 1.25
C MET A 114 3.97 11.71 0.33
N MET A 115 3.13 10.67 0.44
CA MET A 115 1.89 10.59 -0.32
C MET A 115 0.91 11.70 0.03
N ASN A 116 0.82 12.13 1.29
CA ASN A 116 -0.01 13.27 1.67
C ASN A 116 0.52 14.57 1.05
N PHE A 117 1.84 14.81 1.09
CA PHE A 117 2.45 15.96 0.42
C PHE A 117 2.17 15.95 -1.09
N GLU A 118 2.35 14.78 -1.71
CA GLU A 118 2.07 14.56 -3.13
C GLU A 118 0.58 14.82 -3.45
N THR A 119 -0.35 14.29 -2.64
CA THR A 119 -1.79 14.54 -2.78
C THR A 119 -2.13 16.02 -2.69
N VAL A 120 -1.57 16.71 -1.69
CA VAL A 120 -1.80 18.15 -1.49
C VAL A 120 -1.27 18.94 -2.67
N PHE A 121 -0.08 18.59 -3.17
CA PHE A 121 0.48 19.21 -4.38
C PHE A 121 -0.43 18.99 -5.60
N TYR A 122 -0.90 17.75 -5.82
CA TYR A 122 -1.85 17.42 -6.88
C TYR A 122 -3.14 18.23 -6.77
N PHE A 123 -3.69 18.36 -5.56
CA PHE A 123 -4.92 19.10 -5.30
C PHE A 123 -4.75 20.60 -5.58
N VAL A 124 -3.69 21.22 -5.06
CA VAL A 124 -3.38 22.64 -5.27
C VAL A 124 -3.18 22.92 -6.76
N LEU A 125 -2.41 22.08 -7.47
CA LEU A 125 -2.15 22.24 -8.89
C LEU A 125 -3.44 22.07 -9.72
N THR A 126 -4.28 21.09 -9.37
CA THR A 126 -5.59 20.87 -9.99
C THR A 126 -6.50 22.10 -9.84
N MET A 127 -6.57 22.67 -8.63
CA MET A 127 -7.34 23.88 -8.35
C MET A 127 -6.81 25.10 -9.10
N TRP A 128 -5.49 25.27 -9.15
CA TRP A 128 -4.82 26.34 -9.90
C TRP A 128 -5.15 26.26 -11.40
N ILE A 129 -4.99 25.09 -12.03
CA ILE A 129 -5.31 24.89 -13.45
C ILE A 129 -6.82 25.08 -13.69
N GLY A 130 -7.66 24.63 -12.76
CA GLY A 130 -9.11 24.86 -12.79
C GLY A 130 -9.46 26.35 -12.81
N TYR A 131 -8.80 27.16 -11.98
CA TYR A 131 -8.96 28.62 -11.96
C TYR A 131 -8.51 29.27 -13.28
N LEU A 132 -7.34 28.91 -13.80
CA LEU A 132 -6.86 29.40 -15.11
C LEU A 132 -7.81 29.04 -16.25
N THR A 133 -8.39 27.85 -16.18
CA THR A 133 -9.40 27.39 -17.14
C THR A 133 -10.66 28.24 -17.06
N HIS A 134 -11.14 28.53 -15.85
CA HIS A 134 -12.30 29.39 -15.65
C HIS A 134 -12.09 30.79 -16.24
N LEU A 135 -10.92 31.40 -16.01
CA LEU A 135 -10.56 32.68 -16.62
C LEU A 135 -10.55 32.62 -18.15
N SER A 136 -10.00 31.54 -18.71
CA SER A 136 -9.94 31.32 -20.17
C SER A 136 -11.32 31.07 -20.80
N LEU A 137 -12.28 30.57 -20.04
CA LEU A 137 -13.64 30.30 -20.50
C LEU A 137 -14.53 31.55 -20.58
N LYS A 138 -14.19 32.61 -19.84
CA LYS A 138 -15.00 33.85 -19.78
C LYS A 138 -15.16 34.53 -21.14
N SER A 139 -14.21 34.31 -22.06
CA SER A 139 -14.21 34.88 -23.42
C SER A 139 -14.74 33.94 -24.50
N ARG A 140 -15.34 32.79 -24.13
CA ARG A 140 -15.78 31.75 -25.09
C ARG A 140 -17.30 31.70 -25.28
N SER A 141 -17.74 31.06 -26.37
CA SER A 141 -19.15 30.95 -26.73
C SER A 141 -19.94 30.02 -25.80
N ILE A 142 -21.23 30.29 -25.62
CA ILE A 142 -22.15 29.51 -24.76
C ILE A 142 -22.18 28.02 -25.16
N HIS A 143 -22.12 27.73 -26.47
CA HIS A 143 -22.05 26.35 -26.98
C HIS A 143 -20.80 25.61 -26.46
N PHE A 144 -19.65 26.28 -26.48
CA PHE A 144 -18.40 25.71 -25.95
C PHE A 144 -18.48 25.48 -24.43
N LEU A 145 -19.10 26.41 -23.68
CA LEU A 145 -19.31 26.24 -22.24
C LEU A 145 -20.15 24.98 -21.91
N LYS A 146 -21.13 24.62 -22.76
CA LYS A 146 -21.96 23.43 -22.55
C LYS A 146 -21.15 22.13 -22.65
N SER A 147 -20.27 22.00 -23.65
CA SER A 147 -19.35 20.86 -23.78
C SER A 147 -18.40 20.75 -22.59
N MET A 148 -17.94 21.90 -22.07
CA MET A 148 -17.03 21.94 -20.91
C MET A 148 -17.72 21.57 -19.60
N ARG A 149 -19.05 21.74 -19.49
CA ARG A 149 -19.82 21.37 -18.30
C ARG A 149 -19.84 19.86 -18.07
N GLN A 150 -19.95 19.06 -19.12
CA GLN A 150 -19.89 17.60 -19.01
C GLN A 150 -18.52 17.15 -18.46
N LEU A 151 -17.43 17.75 -18.95
CA LEU A 151 -16.08 17.45 -18.46
C LEU A 151 -15.89 17.84 -16.98
N ASN A 152 -16.56 18.91 -16.51
CA ASN A 152 -16.53 19.30 -15.10
C ASN A 152 -17.15 18.26 -14.17
N TYR A 153 -18.17 17.53 -14.60
CA TYR A 153 -18.81 16.50 -13.77
C TYR A 153 -17.83 15.36 -13.44
N TYR A 154 -17.07 14.89 -14.44
CA TYR A 154 -16.06 13.85 -14.22
C TYR A 154 -14.90 14.35 -13.36
N LEU A 155 -14.50 15.61 -13.55
CA LEU A 155 -13.48 16.23 -12.70
C LEU A 155 -13.95 16.29 -11.23
N PHE A 156 -15.22 16.63 -10.99
CA PHE A 156 -15.79 16.66 -9.66
C PHE A 156 -15.86 15.26 -9.02
N SER A 157 -16.28 14.25 -9.78
CA SER A 157 -16.28 12.86 -9.31
C SER A 157 -14.88 12.37 -8.94
N ASP A 158 -13.87 12.68 -9.75
CA ASP A 158 -12.48 12.33 -9.43
C ASP A 158 -11.99 13.07 -8.17
N ILE A 159 -12.25 14.38 -8.06
CA ILE A 159 -11.88 15.15 -6.87
C ILE A 159 -12.54 14.56 -5.62
N ALA A 160 -13.82 14.17 -5.71
CA ALA A 160 -14.52 13.50 -4.61
C ALA A 160 -13.85 12.18 -4.22
N ILE A 161 -13.45 11.35 -5.19
CA ILE A 161 -12.69 10.11 -4.93
C ILE A 161 -11.36 10.42 -4.22
N HIS A 162 -10.61 11.42 -4.68
CA HIS A 162 -9.34 11.82 -4.06
C HIS A 162 -9.54 12.37 -2.65
N LEU A 163 -10.60 13.14 -2.40
CA LEU A 163 -10.97 13.59 -1.06
C LEU A 163 -11.34 12.41 -0.17
N ILE A 164 -12.12 11.43 -0.67
CA ILE A 164 -12.45 10.22 0.08
C ILE A 164 -11.18 9.40 0.41
N LEU A 165 -10.24 9.26 -0.52
CA LEU A 165 -8.98 8.55 -0.27
C LEU A 165 -8.09 9.31 0.74
N LEU A 166 -8.00 10.64 0.59
CA LEU A 166 -7.24 11.50 1.48
C LEU A 166 -7.82 11.47 2.90
N PHE A 167 -9.12 11.72 3.07
CA PHE A 167 -9.80 11.79 4.38
C PHE A 167 -10.14 10.42 4.97
N GLY A 168 -10.44 9.41 4.15
CA GLY A 168 -10.91 8.10 4.62
C GLY A 168 -9.81 7.08 4.86
N VAL A 169 -8.66 7.21 4.18
CA VAL A 169 -7.57 6.21 4.26
C VAL A 169 -6.27 6.82 4.77
N MET A 170 -5.87 7.99 4.26
CA MET A 170 -4.54 8.55 4.54
C MET A 170 -4.47 9.45 5.78
N ILE A 171 -5.50 10.27 6.01
CA ILE A 171 -5.57 11.18 7.17
C ILE A 171 -5.72 10.41 8.49
N PRO A 172 -6.57 9.37 8.61
CA PRO A 172 -6.63 8.54 9.81
C PRO A 172 -5.29 7.85 10.09
N MET A 173 -4.50 7.53 9.06
CA MET A 173 -3.18 6.93 9.20
C MET A 173 -2.13 7.91 9.76
N VAL A 174 -2.28 9.21 9.50
CA VAL A 174 -1.32 10.26 9.92
C VAL A 174 -1.73 11.00 11.20
N ILE A 175 -3.02 11.37 11.33
CA ILE A 175 -3.53 12.09 12.51
C ILE A 175 -3.68 11.13 13.71
N CYS A 176 -4.04 9.86 13.48
CA CYS A 176 -4.22 8.89 14.55
C CYS A 176 -2.91 8.18 14.97
N TYR A 177 -1.79 8.91 15.04
CA TYR A 177 -0.54 8.40 15.63
C TYR A 177 -0.74 7.89 17.07
N HIS A 178 -1.78 8.39 17.75
CA HIS A 178 -2.16 8.04 19.12
C HIS A 178 -3.19 6.89 19.23
N TRP A 179 -3.44 6.12 18.17
CA TRP A 179 -4.40 5.01 18.27
C TRP A 179 -3.97 3.97 19.33
N PRO A 180 -4.94 3.45 20.12
CA PRO A 180 -4.72 2.36 21.07
C PRO A 180 -3.98 1.18 20.42
N HIS A 181 -3.23 0.44 21.23
CA HIS A 181 -2.34 -0.63 20.76
C HIS A 181 -3.07 -1.69 19.90
N ASP A 182 -4.36 -1.90 20.14
CA ASP A 182 -5.23 -2.81 19.39
C ASP A 182 -5.54 -2.30 17.99
N THR A 183 -5.84 -1.02 17.87
CA THR A 183 -6.23 -0.43 16.60
C THR A 183 -5.04 -0.23 15.67
N LYS A 184 -3.84 0.05 16.23
CA LYS A 184 -2.56 -0.08 15.50
C LYS A 184 -2.33 -1.52 15.01
N LYS A 185 -2.73 -2.53 15.77
CA LYS A 185 -2.62 -3.94 15.36
C LYS A 185 -3.55 -4.25 14.18
N TYR A 186 -4.79 -3.75 14.19
CA TYR A 186 -5.72 -3.90 13.07
C TYR A 186 -5.24 -3.17 11.81
N ILE A 187 -4.78 -1.91 11.90
CA ILE A 187 -4.18 -1.20 10.74
C ILE A 187 -2.90 -1.89 10.27
N LEU A 188 -2.04 -2.34 11.19
CA LEU A 188 -0.82 -3.04 10.80
C LEU A 188 -1.16 -4.33 10.05
N ILE A 189 -2.11 -5.13 10.54
CA ILE A 189 -2.67 -6.30 9.84
C ILE A 189 -3.29 -5.91 8.47
N PHE A 190 -3.93 -4.74 8.41
CA PHE A 190 -4.57 -4.20 7.21
C PHE A 190 -3.60 -3.53 6.22
N VAL A 191 -2.35 -3.24 6.58
CA VAL A 191 -1.41 -2.56 5.66
C VAL A 191 -0.22 -3.45 5.34
N LEU A 192 0.16 -4.32 6.27
CA LEU A 192 1.32 -5.19 6.17
C LEU A 192 0.87 -6.54 6.72
N ASP A 193 0.87 -7.61 5.91
CA ASP A 193 0.72 -8.98 6.42
C ASP A 193 1.94 -9.35 7.29
N VAL A 194 2.01 -8.72 8.47
CA VAL A 194 2.92 -9.07 9.55
C VAL A 194 2.18 -10.17 10.29
N ARG A 195 2.27 -11.39 9.77
CA ARG A 195 2.13 -12.56 10.62
C ARG A 195 3.08 -12.35 11.79
N LYS A 196 2.56 -11.91 12.94
CA LYS A 196 3.34 -11.87 14.18
C LYS A 196 3.80 -13.30 14.39
N GLY A 197 5.08 -13.54 14.16
CA GLY A 197 5.71 -14.79 14.55
C GLY A 197 5.48 -14.99 16.05
N PRO A 198 5.48 -16.24 16.53
CA PRO A 198 5.37 -16.48 17.96
C PRO A 198 6.44 -15.67 18.69
N SER A 199 6.04 -14.96 19.75
CA SER A 199 6.96 -14.17 20.58
C SER A 199 7.86 -15.07 21.43
N GLU A 200 7.38 -16.27 21.74
CA GLU A 200 7.99 -17.15 22.74
C GLU A 200 8.03 -18.61 22.28
N CYS A 201 9.12 -19.28 22.63
CA CYS A 201 9.35 -20.69 22.35
C CYS A 201 8.57 -21.55 23.34
N ARG A 202 7.68 -22.41 22.85
CA ARG A 202 6.87 -23.33 23.68
C ARG A 202 7.68 -24.43 24.39
N ILE A 203 8.99 -24.52 24.13
CA ILE A 203 9.88 -25.53 24.74
C ILE A 203 10.74 -24.94 25.85
N CYS A 204 11.28 -23.73 25.67
CA CYS A 204 12.23 -23.15 26.64
C CYS A 204 11.95 -21.68 26.97
N ASN A 205 10.80 -21.13 26.56
CA ASN A 205 10.35 -19.77 26.88
C ASN A 205 11.29 -18.63 26.41
N ARG A 206 12.33 -18.95 25.64
CA ARG A 206 13.18 -17.95 24.96
C ARG A 206 12.47 -17.36 23.74
N PRO A 207 12.92 -16.20 23.22
CA PRO A 207 12.34 -15.60 22.02
C PRO A 207 12.24 -16.58 20.84
N ALA A 208 11.02 -16.82 20.37
CA ALA A 208 10.78 -17.71 19.24
C ALA A 208 11.15 -17.02 17.92
N HIS A 209 11.56 -17.84 16.95
CA HIS A 209 11.99 -17.39 15.64
C HIS A 209 11.07 -17.88 14.51
N GLY A 210 10.00 -18.60 14.85
CA GLY A 210 9.03 -19.14 13.91
C GLY A 210 8.41 -20.44 14.42
N HIS A 211 7.61 -21.07 13.56
CA HIS A 211 7.14 -22.43 13.76
C HIS A 211 8.12 -23.40 13.10
N HIS A 212 8.59 -24.38 13.86
CA HIS A 212 9.40 -25.49 13.37
C HIS A 212 8.70 -26.78 13.78
N CYS A 213 8.47 -27.68 12.82
CA CYS A 213 7.70 -28.91 13.05
C CYS A 213 6.32 -28.64 13.68
N GLY A 214 5.64 -27.56 13.24
CA GLY A 214 4.32 -27.17 13.72
C GLY A 214 4.30 -26.42 15.06
N VAL A 215 5.43 -26.31 15.77
CA VAL A 215 5.49 -25.70 17.12
C VAL A 215 6.33 -24.42 17.11
N ALA A 216 5.84 -23.39 17.81
CA ALA A 216 6.56 -22.15 18.05
C ALA A 216 7.86 -22.40 18.83
N THR A 217 9.02 -22.18 18.20
CA THR A 217 10.32 -22.54 18.78
C THR A 217 11.42 -21.52 18.48
N CYS A 218 12.46 -21.49 19.32
CA CYS A 218 13.69 -20.75 19.07
C CYS A 218 14.66 -21.56 18.17
N LYS A 219 15.68 -20.90 17.61
CA LYS A 219 16.71 -21.56 16.78
C LYS A 219 17.44 -22.71 17.51
N GLY A 220 17.60 -22.58 18.83
CA GLY A 220 18.24 -23.60 19.67
C GLY A 220 17.42 -24.89 19.71
N CYS A 221 16.13 -24.80 20.08
CA CYS A 221 15.23 -25.96 20.14
C CYS A 221 15.06 -26.63 18.77
N LYS A 222 14.96 -25.84 17.69
CA LYS A 222 14.96 -26.37 16.31
C LYS A 222 16.18 -27.24 16.01
N THR A 223 17.37 -26.70 16.29
CA THR A 223 18.63 -27.38 15.98
C THR A 223 18.81 -28.62 16.84
N PHE A 224 18.46 -28.53 18.12
CA PHE A 224 18.48 -29.66 19.05
C PHE A 224 17.57 -30.80 18.55
N PHE A 225 16.30 -30.50 18.27
CA PHE A 225 15.34 -31.49 17.77
C PHE A 225 15.85 -32.17 16.49
N ARG A 226 16.35 -31.40 15.52
CA ARG A 226 16.90 -31.95 14.27
C ARG A 226 18.09 -32.88 14.52
N ARG A 227 18.98 -32.56 15.46
CA ARG A 227 20.12 -33.41 15.81
C ARG A 227 19.66 -34.71 16.47
N MET A 228 18.67 -34.63 17.35
CA MET A 228 18.12 -35.80 18.04
C MET A 228 17.40 -36.75 17.07
N CYS A 229 16.64 -36.25 16.09
CA CYS A 229 15.98 -37.12 15.11
C CYS A 229 16.95 -37.85 14.16
N VAL A 230 18.16 -37.32 13.95
CA VAL A 230 19.17 -37.94 13.07
C VAL A 230 20.14 -38.81 13.87
N SER A 231 20.29 -38.56 15.16
CA SER A 231 21.09 -39.38 16.06
C SER A 231 20.35 -40.67 16.39
N SER A 232 21.07 -41.79 16.37
CA SER A 232 20.60 -43.07 16.90
C SER A 232 20.86 -43.24 18.40
N THR A 233 21.37 -42.20 19.07
CA THR A 233 21.73 -42.25 20.49
C THR A 233 20.53 -41.87 21.35
N GLU A 234 20.07 -42.80 22.18
CA GLU A 234 19.12 -42.52 23.25
C GLU A 234 19.80 -41.69 24.34
N VAL A 235 19.18 -40.57 24.73
CA VAL A 235 19.71 -39.69 25.78
C VAL A 235 19.04 -40.09 27.09
N GLU A 236 19.81 -40.68 27.98
CA GLU A 236 19.35 -41.00 29.33
C GLU A 236 19.44 -39.78 30.24
N CYS A 237 18.33 -39.47 30.92
CA CYS A 237 18.30 -38.40 31.90
C CYS A 237 18.87 -38.86 33.23
N LYS A 238 20.01 -38.29 33.62
CA LYS A 238 20.63 -38.56 34.93
C LYS A 238 19.83 -38.00 36.13
N LEU A 239 18.84 -37.16 35.88
CA LEU A 239 17.99 -36.52 36.91
C LEU A 239 16.60 -37.17 37.02
N ASN A 240 16.47 -38.47 36.70
CA ASN A 240 15.20 -39.20 36.77
C ASN A 240 14.03 -38.46 36.04
N ASN A 241 14.33 -37.91 34.87
CA ASN A 241 13.40 -37.09 34.06
C ASN A 241 12.88 -35.79 34.71
N ASP A 242 13.41 -35.36 35.85
CA ASP A 242 13.03 -34.11 36.53
C ASP A 242 14.02 -32.96 36.25
N CYS A 243 14.18 -32.65 34.96
CA CYS A 243 15.20 -31.70 34.49
C CYS A 243 14.91 -30.23 34.80
N PHE A 244 13.68 -29.90 35.21
CA PHE A 244 13.20 -28.52 35.38
C PHE A 244 13.25 -28.04 36.82
N ASP A 245 13.40 -28.96 37.78
CA ASP A 245 13.68 -28.61 39.16
C ASP A 245 15.15 -28.25 39.34
N LEU A 246 15.44 -26.94 39.35
CA LEU A 246 16.79 -26.41 39.46
C LEU A 246 17.44 -26.67 40.82
N THR A 247 16.67 -27.03 41.86
CA THR A 247 17.24 -27.35 43.18
C THR A 247 17.89 -28.72 43.23
N LYS A 248 17.53 -29.64 42.33
CA LYS A 248 18.12 -30.99 42.23
C LYS A 248 19.42 -31.02 41.43
N ARG A 249 19.76 -29.94 40.73
CA ARG A 249 20.95 -29.88 39.87
C ARG A 249 22.25 -29.74 40.67
N SER A 250 22.22 -29.20 41.88
CA SER A 250 23.40 -29.02 42.75
C SER A 250 23.90 -30.31 43.41
N GLU A 251 23.07 -31.36 43.48
CA GLU A 251 23.45 -32.63 44.11
C GLU A 251 24.43 -33.45 43.25
N TRP A 252 24.45 -33.23 41.93
CA TRP A 252 25.28 -34.00 40.98
C TRP A 252 26.64 -33.39 40.67
N PHE A 253 26.98 -32.22 41.25
CA PHE A 253 28.30 -31.61 41.09
C PHE A 253 29.32 -32.04 42.17
N PHE A 254 28.90 -32.90 43.12
CA PHE A 254 29.73 -33.39 44.22
C PHE A 254 29.96 -34.91 44.22
N ILE A 255 29.77 -35.59 43.08
CA ILE A 255 30.15 -37.00 42.87
C ILE A 255 31.07 -37.10 41.66
#